data_AF-A0A7V4MCG2-F1
#
_entry.id   AF-A0A7V4MCG2-F1
#
_cell.length_a   1.000
_cell.length_b   1.000
_cell.length_c   1.000
_cell.angle_alpha   90.00
_cell.angle_beta   90.00
_cell.angle_gamma   90.00
#
_symmetry.space_group_name_H-M   'P 1'
#
loop_
_entity.id
_entity.type
_entity.pdbx_description
1 polymer ?
#
loop_
_entity_poly.entity_id
_entity_poly.type
_entity_poly.pdbx_seq_one_letter_code
_entity_poly.pdbx_strand_id
1 'polypeptide(L)'
;MDIKDWVKNGITDDAVEEADKIGKELANNKLTTSQIRNIFGEMRRIQMNGYKKEKASFLLLKPKLAYAVKRNENKGTIKFFEVFSAGYDAIDKKNDDTGQKQFENFMKFLEAILAYHKYHGGKE
;
A
#
# COMPACT_ATOMS: atom_id res chain seq x y z
N MET A 1 10.74 12.48 -6.90
CA MET A 1 9.72 12.37 -5.83
C MET A 1 9.79 10.98 -5.24
N ASP A 2 9.41 10.83 -3.98
CA ASP A 2 9.31 9.53 -3.32
C ASP A 2 7.84 9.16 -3.02
N ILE A 3 7.64 7.96 -2.46
CA ILE A 3 6.31 7.45 -2.07
C ILE A 3 5.56 8.45 -1.18
N LYS A 4 6.25 9.15 -0.28
CA LYS A 4 5.64 10.08 0.66
C LYS A 4 5.13 11.32 -0.07
N ASP A 5 5.84 11.79 -1.09
CA ASP A 5 5.42 12.93 -1.91
C ASP A 5 4.09 12.61 -2.61
N TRP A 6 3.98 11.44 -3.24
CA TRP A 6 2.75 11.07 -3.96
C TRP A 6 1.57 10.83 -3.03
N VAL A 7 1.82 10.28 -1.84
CA VAL A 7 0.77 10.17 -0.82
C VAL A 7 0.29 11.55 -0.38
N LYS A 8 1.21 12.49 -0.13
CA LYS A 8 0.87 13.83 0.37
C LYS A 8 0.20 14.71 -0.67
N ASN A 9 0.67 14.65 -1.91
CA ASN A 9 0.38 15.66 -2.93
C ASN A 9 -0.43 15.11 -4.12
N GLY A 10 -0.54 13.80 -4.28
CA GLY A 10 -1.29 13.15 -5.36
C GLY A 10 -0.42 12.31 -6.29
N ILE A 11 -1.10 11.46 -7.06
CA ILE A 11 -0.47 10.57 -8.05
C ILE A 11 -0.07 11.39 -9.28
N THR A 12 1.14 11.12 -9.77
CA THR A 12 1.74 11.72 -10.98
C THR A 12 2.20 10.59 -11.90
N ASP A 13 2.65 10.90 -13.12
CA ASP A 13 3.19 9.89 -14.04
C ASP A 13 4.40 9.16 -13.43
N ASP A 14 5.29 9.89 -12.75
CA ASP A 14 6.42 9.31 -11.99
C ASP A 14 5.95 8.26 -10.97
N ALA A 15 4.80 8.47 -10.33
CA ALA A 15 4.23 7.52 -9.38
C ALA A 15 3.76 6.23 -10.08
N VAL A 16 3.20 6.34 -11.28
CA VAL A 16 2.77 5.19 -12.07
C VAL A 16 3.97 4.39 -12.55
N GLU A 17 5.03 5.06 -13.01
CA GLU A 17 6.29 4.40 -13.39
C GLU A 17 6.97 3.71 -12.19
N GLU A 18 6.94 4.33 -11.02
CA GLU A 18 7.50 3.71 -9.81
C GLU A 18 6.65 2.53 -9.34
N ALA A 19 5.32 2.63 -9.43
CA ALA A 19 4.42 1.52 -9.14
C ALA A 19 4.70 0.31 -10.06
N ASP A 20 5.05 0.55 -11.32
CA ASP A 20 5.48 -0.49 -12.26
C ASP A 20 6.75 -1.20 -11.80
N LYS A 21 7.80 -0.43 -11.49
CA LYS A 21 9.07 -0.97 -10.97
C LYS A 21 8.88 -1.77 -9.70
N ILE A 22 8.09 -1.24 -8.75
CA ILE A 22 7.77 -1.92 -7.50
C ILE A 22 6.97 -3.20 -7.80
N GLY A 23 5.93 -3.14 -8.63
CA GLY A 23 5.11 -4.29 -8.99
C GLY A 23 5.96 -5.43 -9.57
N LYS A 24 6.88 -5.10 -10.47
CA LYS A 24 7.86 -6.03 -11.04
C LYS A 24 8.80 -6.62 -9.98
N GLU A 25 9.34 -5.79 -9.11
CA GLU A 25 10.23 -6.22 -8.02
C GLU A 25 9.51 -7.19 -7.07
N LEU A 26 8.27 -6.88 -6.68
CA LEU A 26 7.46 -7.73 -5.82
C LEU A 26 7.14 -9.08 -6.46
N ALA A 27 6.84 -9.11 -7.77
CA ALA A 27 6.59 -10.34 -8.51
C ALA A 27 7.84 -11.22 -8.57
N ASN A 28 8.99 -10.63 -8.92
CA ASN A 28 10.29 -11.32 -8.96
C ASN A 28 10.70 -11.88 -7.59
N ASN A 29 10.37 -11.16 -6.52
CA ASN A 29 10.66 -11.54 -5.15
C ASN A 29 9.60 -12.47 -4.52
N LYS A 30 8.72 -13.07 -5.36
CA LYS A 30 7.74 -14.10 -4.97
C LYS A 30 6.72 -13.62 -3.93
N LEU A 31 6.40 -12.33 -3.92
CA LEU A 31 5.20 -11.87 -3.22
C LEU A 31 3.97 -12.39 -3.97
N THR A 32 3.03 -13.00 -3.26
CA THR A 32 1.82 -13.52 -3.89
C THR A 32 0.78 -12.42 -4.07
N THR A 33 -0.07 -12.57 -5.09
CA THR A 33 -1.21 -11.69 -5.35
C THR A 33 -2.18 -11.69 -4.17
N SER A 34 -2.35 -12.84 -3.49
CA SER A 34 -3.16 -12.95 -2.27
C SER A 34 -2.62 -12.08 -1.12
N GLN A 35 -1.30 -12.01 -0.93
CA GLN A 35 -0.69 -11.16 0.11
C GLN A 35 -0.98 -9.67 -0.11
N ILE A 36 -0.84 -9.18 -1.34
CA ILE A 36 -1.18 -7.77 -1.67
C ILE A 36 -2.68 -7.53 -1.49
N ARG A 37 -3.53 -8.42 -2.05
CA ARG A 37 -4.99 -8.29 -1.99
C ARG A 37 -5.54 -8.28 -0.57
N ASN A 38 -4.94 -9.02 0.36
CA ASN A 38 -5.40 -9.03 1.74
C ASN A 38 -5.32 -7.63 2.37
N ILE A 39 -4.18 -6.94 2.21
CA ILE A 39 -4.01 -5.57 2.72
C ILE A 39 -4.82 -4.56 1.92
N PHE A 40 -4.78 -4.64 0.58
CA PHE A 40 -5.56 -3.74 -0.28
C PHE A 40 -7.07 -3.86 0.00
N GLY A 41 -7.57 -5.07 0.24
CA GLY A 41 -8.95 -5.34 0.60
C GLY A 41 -9.35 -4.74 1.94
N GLU A 42 -8.49 -4.85 2.97
CA GLU A 42 -8.74 -4.15 4.25
C GLU A 42 -8.79 -2.63 4.07
N MET A 43 -7.90 -2.06 3.25
CA MET A 43 -7.94 -0.63 2.94
C MET A 43 -9.18 -0.23 2.12
N ARG A 44 -9.59 -1.02 1.13
CA ARG A 44 -10.83 -0.79 0.36
C ARG A 44 -12.06 -0.83 1.27
N ARG A 45 -12.12 -1.74 2.25
CA ARG A 45 -13.17 -1.75 3.28
C ARG A 45 -13.19 -0.46 4.09
N ILE A 46 -12.02 0.01 4.53
CA ILE A 46 -11.87 1.30 5.24
C ILE A 46 -12.33 2.46 4.37
N GLN A 47 -11.96 2.49 3.09
CA GLN A 47 -12.38 3.49 2.11
C GLN A 47 -13.91 3.54 2.00
N MET A 48 -14.56 2.38 1.81
CA MET A 48 -16.01 2.27 1.67
C MET A 48 -16.77 2.71 2.92
N ASN A 49 -16.25 2.37 4.10
CA ASN A 49 -16.86 2.74 5.38
C ASN A 49 -16.51 4.17 5.83
N GLY A 50 -15.50 4.79 5.21
CA GLY A 50 -14.97 6.12 5.51
C GLY A 50 -13.78 6.08 6.46
N TYR A 51 -12.64 6.63 6.04
CA TYR A 51 -11.38 6.59 6.79
C TYR A 51 -11.50 7.20 8.19
N LYS A 52 -12.23 8.31 8.35
CA LYS A 52 -12.47 8.92 9.68
C LYS A 52 -13.19 7.97 10.64
N LYS A 53 -14.20 7.24 10.15
CA LYS A 53 -14.97 6.29 10.98
C LYS A 53 -14.15 5.05 11.32
N GLU A 54 -13.30 4.61 10.39
CA GLU A 54 -12.47 3.41 10.50
C GLU A 54 -11.03 3.72 10.94
N LYS A 55 -10.79 4.87 11.59
CA LYS A 55 -9.44 5.32 11.92
C LYS A 55 -8.68 4.33 12.80
N ALA A 56 -9.35 3.70 13.77
CA ALA A 56 -8.76 2.64 14.57
C ALA A 56 -8.35 1.42 13.72
N SER A 57 -9.21 1.00 12.78
CA SER A 57 -8.90 -0.08 11.83
C SER A 57 -7.68 0.26 10.97
N PHE A 58 -7.61 1.49 10.46
CA PHE A 58 -6.46 1.98 9.70
C PHE A 58 -5.18 1.92 10.53
N LEU A 59 -5.22 2.42 11.78
CA LEU A 59 -4.05 2.43 12.67
C LEU A 59 -3.46 1.04 12.92
N LEU A 60 -4.29 0.00 12.84
CA LEU A 60 -3.89 -1.39 13.04
C LEU A 60 -3.33 -2.07 11.79
N LEU A 61 -3.44 -1.48 10.60
CA LEU A 61 -2.95 -2.12 9.36
C LEU A 61 -1.43 -2.36 9.39
N LYS A 62 -0.64 -1.35 9.75
CA LYS A 62 0.82 -1.46 9.81
C LYS A 62 1.30 -2.55 10.78
N PRO A 63 0.85 -2.62 12.06
CA PRO A 63 1.27 -3.69 12.95
C PRO A 63 0.76 -5.08 12.52
N LYS A 64 -0.45 -5.19 11.96
CA LYS A 64 -0.95 -6.45 11.38
C LYS A 64 -0.06 -6.95 10.25
N LEU A 65 0.34 -6.05 9.33
CA LEU A 65 1.22 -6.39 8.23
C LEU A 65 2.62 -6.78 8.72
N ALA A 66 3.18 -6.06 9.69
CA ALA A 66 4.47 -6.40 10.30
C ALA A 66 4.47 -7.83 10.88
N TYR A 67 3.41 -8.21 11.58
CA TYR A 67 3.24 -9.57 12.10
C TYR A 67 3.12 -10.62 10.98
N ALA A 68 2.34 -10.33 9.94
CA ALA A 68 2.19 -11.22 8.79
C ALA A 68 3.50 -11.45 8.04
N VAL A 69 4.31 -10.39 7.86
CA VAL A 69 5.64 -10.44 7.25
C VAL A 69 6.56 -11.31 8.08
N LYS A 70 6.57 -11.15 9.41
CA LYS A 70 7.46 -11.95 10.27
C LYS A 70 7.15 -13.44 10.23
N ARG A 71 5.89 -13.84 10.02
CA ARG A 71 5.50 -15.25 9.90
C ARG A 71 5.90 -15.88 8.56
N ASN A 72 5.94 -15.10 7.48
CA ASN A 72 6.17 -15.57 6.12
C ASN A 72 7.27 -14.75 5.45
N GLU A 73 8.39 -14.60 6.14
CA GLU A 73 9.44 -13.66 5.78
C GLU A 73 10.15 -14.07 4.49
N ASN A 74 10.01 -13.24 3.45
CA ASN A 74 10.79 -13.32 2.22
C ASN A 74 11.06 -11.91 1.67
N LYS A 75 11.91 -11.83 0.64
CA LYS A 75 12.28 -10.55 0.01
C LYS A 75 11.06 -9.74 -0.44
N GLY A 76 10.04 -10.41 -0.99
CA GLY A 76 8.81 -9.77 -1.47
C GLY A 76 7.98 -9.21 -0.32
N THR A 77 7.78 -9.96 0.77
CA THR A 77 7.03 -9.49 1.93
C THR A 77 7.74 -8.34 2.66
N ILE A 78 9.07 -8.40 2.75
CA ILE A 78 9.87 -7.33 3.36
C ILE A 78 9.75 -6.05 2.51
N LYS A 79 9.97 -6.16 1.19
CA LYS A 79 9.85 -5.03 0.28
C LYS A 79 8.44 -4.43 0.29
N PHE A 80 7.41 -5.27 0.28
CA PHE A 80 6.03 -4.79 0.37
C PHE A 80 5.76 -4.06 1.68
N PHE A 81 6.28 -4.56 2.80
CA PHE A 81 6.17 -3.88 4.08
C PHE A 81 6.87 -2.53 4.11
N GLU A 82 8.05 -2.40 3.49
CA GLU A 82 8.77 -1.13 3.37
C GLU A 82 7.96 -0.10 2.57
N VAL A 83 7.47 -0.49 1.38
CA VAL A 83 6.62 0.35 0.53
C VAL A 83 5.34 0.75 1.25
N PHE A 84 4.67 -0.22 1.88
CA PHE A 84 3.44 0.03 2.62
C PHE A 84 3.68 0.98 3.80
N SER A 85 4.76 0.75 4.55
CA SER A 85 5.12 1.57 5.71
C SER A 85 5.43 3.00 5.31
N ALA A 86 6.16 3.20 4.20
CA ALA A 86 6.48 4.53 3.70
C ALA A 86 5.21 5.33 3.37
N GLY A 87 4.26 4.72 2.65
CA GLY A 87 3.00 5.39 2.32
C GLY A 87 2.09 5.59 3.53
N TYR A 88 1.95 4.57 4.38
CA TYR A 88 1.20 4.65 5.64
C TYR A 88 1.72 5.77 6.55
N ASP A 89 3.03 5.90 6.71
CA ASP A 89 3.65 6.89 7.60
C ASP A 89 3.47 8.32 7.07
N ALA A 90 3.36 8.49 5.75
CA ALA A 90 3.15 9.79 5.11
C ALA A 90 1.75 10.38 5.35
N ILE A 91 0.75 9.55 5.67
CA ILE A 91 -0.62 10.00 5.95
C ILE A 91 -0.68 10.77 7.28
N ASP A 92 -1.31 11.94 7.25
CA ASP A 92 -1.63 12.75 8.42
C ASP A 92 -2.71 12.06 9.26
N LYS A 93 -2.31 11.67 10.46
CA LYS A 93 -3.16 10.96 11.42
C LYS A 93 -3.79 11.93 12.43
N LYS A 94 -3.42 13.22 12.42
CA LYS A 94 -3.94 14.25 13.32
C LYS A 94 -5.06 15.05 12.66
N ASN A 95 -4.92 15.39 11.38
CA ASN A 95 -5.96 16.08 10.61
C ASN A 95 -6.71 15.09 9.71
N ASP A 96 -7.99 14.83 10.01
CA ASP A 96 -8.79 13.83 9.28
C ASP A 96 -9.05 14.20 7.83
N ASP A 97 -9.28 15.47 7.51
CA ASP A 97 -9.60 15.90 6.15
C ASP A 97 -8.37 15.79 5.23
N THR A 98 -7.21 16.14 5.77
CA THR A 98 -5.91 15.95 5.09
C THR A 98 -5.58 14.46 4.98
N GLY A 99 -5.72 13.73 6.09
CA GLY A 99 -5.46 12.30 6.16
C GLY A 99 -6.33 11.49 5.20
N GLN A 100 -7.61 11.84 5.05
CA GLN A 100 -8.51 11.22 4.08
C GLN A 100 -7.96 11.37 2.66
N LYS A 101 -7.59 12.59 2.22
CA LYS A 101 -7.05 12.81 0.87
C LYS A 101 -5.77 12.01 0.63
N GLN A 102 -4.90 11.96 1.63
CA GLN A 102 -3.63 11.23 1.54
C GLN A 102 -3.84 9.73 1.55
N PHE A 103 -4.82 9.23 2.31
CA PHE A 103 -5.26 7.85 2.27
C PHE A 103 -5.80 7.47 0.88
N GLU A 104 -6.60 8.33 0.25
CA GLU A 104 -7.09 8.12 -1.13
C GLU A 104 -5.95 8.06 -2.14
N ASN A 105 -4.94 8.92 -2.00
CA ASN A 105 -3.75 8.89 -2.85
C ASN A 105 -2.98 7.57 -2.64
N PHE A 106 -2.79 7.15 -1.40
CA PHE A 106 -2.11 5.90 -1.10
C PHE A 106 -2.87 4.68 -1.64
N MET A 107 -4.20 4.69 -1.57
CA MET A 107 -5.06 3.66 -2.19
C MET A 107 -4.79 3.54 -3.69
N LYS A 108 -4.76 4.66 -4.43
CA LYS A 108 -4.47 4.66 -5.87
C LYS A 108 -3.08 4.12 -6.18
N PHE A 109 -2.07 4.48 -5.38
CA PHE A 109 -0.71 3.99 -5.56
C PHE A 109 -0.61 2.47 -5.33
N LEU A 110 -1.24 1.95 -4.28
CA LEU A 110 -1.29 0.50 -4.02
C LEU A 110 -2.09 -0.25 -5.09
N GLU A 111 -3.15 0.34 -5.63
CA GLU A 111 -3.92 -0.23 -6.74
C GLU A 111 -3.06 -0.36 -8.01
N ALA A 112 -2.25 0.67 -8.32
CA ALA A 112 -1.28 0.62 -9.41
C ALA A 112 -0.22 -0.46 -9.19
N ILE A 113 0.36 -0.56 -7.99
CA ILE A 113 1.32 -1.63 -7.65
C ILE A 113 0.70 -3.02 -7.83
N LEU A 114 -0.54 -3.23 -7.36
CA LEU A 114 -1.24 -4.51 -7.52
C LEU A 114 -1.49 -4.84 -8.99
N ALA A 115 -1.88 -3.85 -9.80
CA ALA A 115 -2.08 -4.02 -11.23
C ALA A 115 -0.79 -4.42 -11.94
N TYR A 116 0.32 -3.71 -11.69
CA TYR A 116 1.61 -4.02 -12.29
C TYR A 116 2.22 -5.32 -11.77
N HIS A 117 2.05 -5.65 -10.49
CA HIS A 117 2.44 -6.95 -9.95
C HIS A 117 1.78 -8.10 -10.71
N LYS A 118 0.47 -8.01 -10.95
CA LYS A 118 -0.25 -8.98 -11.78
C LYS A 118 0.26 -9.00 -13.22
N TYR A 119 0.47 -7.82 -13.82
CA TYR A 119 1.00 -7.70 -15.17
C TYR A 119 2.36 -8.40 -15.34
N HIS A 120 3.25 -8.31 -14.34
CA HIS A 120 4.55 -8.97 -14.32
C HIS A 120 4.52 -10.44 -13.89
N GLY A 121 3.35 -11.09 -13.89
CA GLY A 121 3.22 -12.52 -13.63
C GLY A 121 3.21 -12.90 -12.15
N GLY A 122 2.79 -11.99 -11.28
CA GLY A 122 2.53 -12.26 -9.87
C GLY A 122 1.65 -13.50 -9.67
N LYS A 123 2.15 -14.50 -8.94
CA LYS A 123 1.45 -15.76 -8.69
C LYS A 123 0.44 -15.62 -7.54
N GLU A 124 -0.59 -16.47 -7.56
CA GLU A 124 -1.65 -16.52 -6.53
C GLU A 124 -1.13 -16.89 -5.14
#